data_AF-A0A7S0XZP6-F1
#
_entry.id   AF-A0A7S0XZP6-F1
#
_cell.length_a   1.000
_cell.length_b   1.000
_cell.length_c   1.000
_cell.angle_alpha   90.00
_cell.angle_beta   90.00
_cell.angle_gamma   90.00
#
_symmetry.space_group_name_H-M   'P 1'
#
loop_
_entity.id
_entity.type
_entity.pdbx_description
1 polymer ?
#
loop_
_entity_poly.entity_id
_entity_poly.type
_entity_poly.pdbx_seq_one_letter_code
_entity_poly.pdbx_strand_id
1 'polypeptide(L)'
;QQQQQQQPGGGQASITDAIQNINIANYVTINPNITGIFQQYPQLRAQVVAAINQAISEIILPVVERSVTIACITTREMILKDFAFETDESAVKIASHLMVQNLAGSLALVTCKEPLRHSMASQLRNALIKTQVVDAQWVEQAAQVIAQENLELGCNLIEKAATDKALRDVDFQIAQAMELRRTPKTPLHDQFIQMHNWLRFLPEALRPKAGALVPHQKRVYEDFAKLPRDRVAQQAGGAAGGPSEQAVGAFEGQQQQQQQQLQQQAQQQQQQQQ
;
A
#
# COMPACT_ATOMS: atom_id res chain seq x y z
N GLN A 1 28.23 -26.62 -26.40
CA GLN A 1 27.47 -26.88 -25.17
C GLN A 1 27.02 -25.53 -24.62
N GLN A 2 25.79 -25.12 -24.92
CA GLN A 2 25.17 -23.91 -24.38
C GLN A 2 24.49 -24.29 -23.06
N GLN A 3 24.96 -23.74 -21.94
CA GLN A 3 24.25 -23.79 -20.66
C GLN A 3 23.30 -22.59 -20.60
N GLN A 4 22.01 -22.91 -20.62
CA GLN A 4 20.92 -21.97 -20.48
C GLN A 4 20.76 -21.64 -18.99
N GLN A 5 21.01 -20.37 -18.66
CA GLN A 5 20.86 -19.82 -17.31
C GLN A 5 19.36 -19.63 -17.03
N GLN A 6 18.79 -20.46 -16.17
CA GLN A 6 17.43 -20.30 -15.65
C GLN A 6 17.42 -19.16 -14.62
N GLN A 7 16.73 -18.07 -14.95
CA GLN A 7 16.32 -17.02 -14.02
C GLN A 7 15.16 -17.52 -13.13
N PRO A 8 15.12 -17.22 -11.82
CA PRO A 8 13.97 -17.53 -10.99
C PRO A 8 12.90 -16.43 -11.15
N GLY A 9 12.03 -16.58 -12.15
CA GLY A 9 10.87 -15.70 -12.39
C GLY A 9 9.54 -16.18 -11.77
N GLY A 10 9.57 -17.09 -10.80
CA GLY A 10 8.39 -17.87 -10.36
C GLY A 10 7.45 -17.20 -9.35
N GLY A 11 7.72 -15.98 -8.88
CA GLY A 11 6.93 -15.37 -7.79
C GLY A 11 5.68 -14.60 -8.22
N GLN A 12 5.64 -14.09 -9.46
CA GLN A 12 4.60 -13.16 -9.89
C GLN A 12 3.31 -13.85 -10.35
N ALA A 13 3.38 -15.05 -10.94
CA ALA A 13 2.20 -15.78 -11.41
C ALA A 13 1.25 -16.18 -10.24
N SER A 14 1.80 -16.50 -9.07
CA SER A 14 1.04 -17.12 -7.98
C SER A 14 0.00 -16.22 -7.30
N ILE A 15 0.14 -14.89 -7.33
CA ILE A 15 -0.78 -13.98 -6.61
C ILE A 15 -2.01 -13.69 -7.47
N THR A 16 -1.80 -13.38 -8.74
CA THR A 16 -2.88 -13.22 -9.72
C THR A 16 -3.70 -14.49 -9.86
N ASP A 17 -3.07 -15.66 -9.96
CA ASP A 17 -3.80 -16.94 -10.11
C ASP A 17 -4.59 -17.31 -8.84
N ALA A 18 -4.05 -17.02 -7.65
CA ALA A 18 -4.75 -17.27 -6.39
C ALA A 18 -5.98 -16.35 -6.22
N ILE A 19 -5.95 -15.16 -6.81
CA ILE A 19 -7.00 -14.15 -6.66
C ILE A 19 -8.02 -14.19 -7.80
N GLN A 20 -7.61 -14.54 -9.01
CA GLN A 20 -8.50 -14.84 -10.13
C GLN A 20 -9.41 -16.04 -9.83
N ASN A 21 -8.98 -16.94 -8.95
CA ASN A 21 -9.77 -18.08 -8.47
C ASN A 21 -10.67 -17.76 -7.27
N ILE A 22 -10.64 -16.54 -6.72
CA ILE A 22 -11.57 -16.16 -5.66
C ILE A 22 -12.95 -15.98 -6.29
N ASN A 23 -13.89 -16.87 -5.94
CA ASN A 23 -15.27 -16.76 -6.37
C ASN A 23 -15.96 -15.58 -5.67
N ILE A 24 -15.77 -14.37 -6.21
CA ILE A 24 -16.43 -13.15 -5.72
C ILE A 24 -17.93 -13.14 -6.02
N ALA A 25 -18.45 -14.05 -6.86
CA ALA A 25 -19.83 -14.02 -7.32
C ALA A 25 -20.85 -14.14 -6.18
N ASN A 26 -20.46 -14.79 -5.08
CA ASN A 26 -21.29 -14.95 -3.87
C ASN A 26 -21.25 -13.74 -2.93
N TYR A 27 -20.28 -12.83 -3.11
CA TYR A 27 -20.07 -11.66 -2.25
C TYR A 27 -20.47 -10.35 -2.90
N VAL A 28 -20.69 -10.33 -4.22
CA VAL A 28 -21.15 -9.14 -4.93
C VAL A 28 -22.56 -8.78 -4.50
N THR A 29 -22.71 -7.56 -3.99
CA THR A 29 -23.99 -6.98 -3.60
C THR A 29 -24.54 -6.13 -4.74
N ILE A 30 -25.83 -6.26 -5.01
CA ILE A 30 -26.54 -5.45 -6.00
C ILE A 30 -27.75 -4.83 -5.30
N ASN A 31 -27.83 -3.50 -5.30
CA ASN A 31 -28.91 -2.78 -4.65
C ASN A 31 -30.31 -3.29 -5.07
N PRO A 32 -31.25 -3.50 -4.12
CA PRO A 32 -32.61 -3.92 -4.43
C PRO A 32 -33.37 -2.92 -5.33
N ASN A 33 -33.03 -1.62 -5.28
CA ASN A 33 -33.68 -0.60 -6.11
C ASN A 33 -33.35 -0.70 -7.61
N ILE A 34 -32.20 -1.29 -7.97
CA ILE A 34 -31.79 -1.56 -9.37
C ILE A 34 -32.04 -3.02 -9.79
N THR A 35 -32.45 -3.89 -8.85
CA THR A 35 -32.58 -5.34 -9.05
C THR A 35 -33.69 -5.71 -10.06
N GLY A 36 -34.68 -4.85 -10.29
CA GLY A 36 -35.77 -5.12 -11.23
C GLY A 36 -35.31 -5.48 -12.65
N ILE A 37 -34.25 -4.81 -13.14
CA ILE A 37 -33.71 -5.10 -14.48
C ILE A 37 -32.84 -6.37 -14.50
N PHE A 38 -32.17 -6.67 -13.39
CA PHE A 38 -31.37 -7.88 -13.24
C PHE A 38 -32.24 -9.14 -13.12
N GLN A 39 -33.48 -9.02 -12.63
CA GLN A 39 -34.44 -10.12 -12.66
C GLN A 39 -34.93 -10.44 -14.09
N GLN A 40 -35.06 -9.42 -14.94
CA GLN A 40 -35.42 -9.61 -16.35
C GLN A 40 -34.25 -10.15 -17.18
N TYR A 41 -33.00 -9.78 -16.83
CA TYR A 41 -31.80 -10.17 -17.58
C TYR A 41 -30.73 -10.79 -16.67
N PRO A 42 -30.85 -12.09 -16.33
CA PRO A 42 -29.89 -12.78 -15.49
C PRO A 42 -28.44 -12.72 -16.00
N GLN A 43 -28.24 -12.62 -17.33
CA GLN A 43 -26.93 -12.45 -17.95
C GLN A 43 -26.20 -11.17 -17.52
N LEU A 44 -26.93 -10.10 -17.15
CA LEU A 44 -26.32 -8.86 -16.66
C LEU A 44 -25.60 -9.06 -15.34
N ARG A 45 -26.14 -9.93 -14.47
CA ARG A 45 -25.51 -10.24 -13.18
C ARG A 45 -24.12 -10.85 -13.38
N ALA A 46 -23.98 -11.78 -14.32
CA ALA A 46 -22.69 -12.38 -14.65
C ALA A 46 -21.71 -11.34 -15.21
N GLN A 47 -22.19 -10.40 -16.01
CA GLN A 47 -21.37 -9.30 -16.55
C GLN A 47 -20.91 -8.33 -15.47
N VAL A 48 -21.76 -8.00 -14.49
CA VAL A 48 -21.38 -7.17 -13.33
C VAL A 48 -20.27 -7.83 -12.52
N VAL A 49 -20.41 -9.13 -12.22
CA VAL A 49 -19.37 -9.88 -11.50
C VAL A 49 -18.06 -9.90 -12.29
N ALA A 50 -18.12 -10.11 -13.61
CA ALA A 50 -16.94 -10.08 -14.47
C ALA A 50 -16.28 -8.69 -14.51
N ALA A 51 -17.07 -7.61 -14.57
CA ALA A 51 -16.56 -6.24 -14.56
C ALA A 51 -15.85 -5.89 -13.25
N ILE A 52 -16.41 -6.31 -12.11
CA ILE A 52 -15.78 -6.13 -10.78
C ILE A 52 -14.47 -6.91 -10.69
N ASN A 53 -14.44 -8.17 -11.12
CA ASN A 53 -13.21 -8.98 -11.17
C ASN A 53 -12.11 -8.32 -12.02
N GLN A 54 -12.50 -7.76 -13.17
CA GLN A 54 -11.58 -7.07 -14.06
C GLN A 54 -10.98 -5.83 -13.40
N ALA A 55 -11.81 -5.01 -12.74
CA ALA A 55 -11.37 -3.81 -12.04
C ALA A 55 -10.39 -4.14 -10.89
N ILE A 56 -10.67 -5.20 -10.12
CA ILE A 56 -9.76 -5.64 -9.05
C ILE A 56 -8.42 -6.11 -9.64
N SER A 57 -8.46 -6.90 -10.71
CA SER A 57 -7.26 -7.46 -11.36
C SER A 57 -6.34 -6.38 -11.93
N GLU A 58 -6.90 -5.26 -12.40
CA GLU A 58 -6.14 -4.11 -12.90
C GLU A 58 -5.37 -3.39 -11.79
N ILE A 59 -5.98 -3.25 -10.60
CA ILE A 59 -5.45 -2.43 -9.51
C ILE A 59 -4.55 -3.23 -8.56
N ILE A 60 -4.82 -4.53 -8.39
CA ILE A 60 -4.23 -5.31 -7.31
C ILE A 60 -2.70 -5.42 -7.40
N LEU A 61 -2.15 -5.73 -8.56
CA LEU A 61 -0.72 -5.95 -8.74
C LEU A 61 0.11 -4.70 -8.39
N PRO A 62 -0.13 -3.52 -9.02
CA PRO A 62 0.69 -2.34 -8.75
C PRO A 62 0.53 -1.82 -7.31
N VAL A 63 -0.64 -2.00 -6.69
CA VAL A 63 -0.85 -1.60 -5.28
C VAL A 63 -0.14 -2.55 -4.32
N VAL A 64 -0.27 -3.87 -4.52
CA VAL A 64 0.38 -4.87 -3.67
C VAL A 64 1.90 -4.75 -3.75
N GLU A 65 2.48 -4.64 -4.95
CA GLU A 65 3.93 -4.56 -5.11
C GLU A 65 4.54 -3.35 -4.39
N ARG A 66 3.95 -2.16 -4.58
CA ARG A 66 4.43 -0.93 -3.92
C ARG A 66 4.25 -0.99 -2.40
N SER A 67 3.07 -1.40 -1.93
CA SER A 67 2.75 -1.42 -0.50
C SER A 67 3.62 -2.42 0.26
N VAL A 68 3.82 -3.62 -0.30
CA VAL A 68 4.65 -4.66 0.31
C VAL A 68 6.12 -4.25 0.35
N THR A 69 6.63 -3.64 -0.72
CA THR A 69 8.02 -3.17 -0.75
C THR A 69 8.28 -2.14 0.34
N ILE A 70 7.43 -1.13 0.47
CA ILE A 70 7.54 -0.10 1.52
C ILE A 70 7.42 -0.77 2.90
N ALA A 71 6.41 -1.60 3.11
CA ALA A 71 6.16 -2.21 4.40
C ALA A 71 7.29 -3.13 4.87
N CYS A 72 7.82 -3.98 3.99
CA CYS A 72 8.93 -4.88 4.32
C CYS A 72 10.21 -4.13 4.64
N ILE A 73 10.56 -3.11 3.85
CA ILE A 73 11.74 -2.27 4.11
C ILE A 73 11.60 -1.56 5.46
N THR A 74 10.49 -0.86 5.69
CA THR A 74 10.25 -0.14 6.94
C THR A 74 10.26 -1.07 8.15
N THR A 75 9.61 -2.24 8.03
CA THR A 75 9.59 -3.24 9.12
C THR A 75 10.99 -3.75 9.41
N ARG A 76 11.79 -4.08 8.38
CA ARG A 76 13.16 -4.54 8.55
C ARG A 76 14.02 -3.52 9.29
N GLU A 77 14.03 -2.26 8.85
CA GLU A 77 14.85 -1.22 9.49
C GLU A 77 14.43 -0.99 10.95
N MET A 78 13.11 -0.97 11.22
CA MET A 78 12.59 -0.75 12.57
C MET A 78 12.88 -1.93 13.51
N ILE A 79 12.63 -3.16 13.06
CA ILE A 79 12.87 -4.37 13.85
C ILE A 79 14.36 -4.53 14.14
N LEU A 80 15.24 -4.35 13.15
CA LEU A 80 16.67 -4.43 13.38
C LEU A 80 17.15 -3.41 14.42
N LYS A 81 16.59 -2.21 14.40
CA LYS A 81 16.95 -1.14 15.34
C LYS A 81 16.41 -1.41 16.75
N ASP A 82 15.12 -1.71 16.89
CA ASP A 82 14.45 -1.86 18.20
C ASP A 82 14.81 -3.19 18.89
N PHE A 83 15.08 -4.26 18.12
CA PHE A 83 15.46 -5.59 18.62
C PHE A 83 16.97 -5.84 18.57
N ALA A 84 17.78 -4.78 18.59
CA ALA A 84 19.24 -4.85 18.50
C ALA A 84 19.92 -5.79 19.52
N PHE A 85 19.35 -5.91 20.72
CA PHE A 85 19.87 -6.73 21.82
C PHE A 85 18.99 -7.95 22.13
N GLU A 86 17.94 -8.19 21.35
CA GLU A 86 17.07 -9.34 21.55
C GLU A 86 17.78 -10.62 21.06
N THR A 87 17.80 -11.64 21.91
CA THR A 87 18.42 -12.94 21.59
C THR A 87 17.37 -13.97 21.15
N ASP A 88 16.10 -13.72 21.47
CA ASP A 88 14.98 -14.57 21.07
C ASP A 88 14.52 -14.23 19.64
N GLU A 89 14.94 -15.06 18.68
CA GLU A 89 14.52 -14.94 17.28
C GLU A 89 13.00 -15.07 17.10
N SER A 90 12.31 -15.78 18.00
CA SER A 90 10.86 -15.92 17.92
C SER A 90 10.14 -14.61 18.25
N ALA A 91 10.64 -13.85 19.23
CA ALA A 91 10.12 -12.52 19.56
C ALA A 91 10.29 -11.54 18.39
N VAL A 92 11.45 -11.57 17.73
CA VAL A 92 11.73 -10.76 16.53
C VAL A 92 10.75 -11.10 15.41
N LYS A 93 10.51 -12.39 15.17
CA LYS A 93 9.60 -12.88 14.15
C LYS A 93 8.15 -12.46 14.41
N ILE A 94 7.68 -12.62 15.65
CA ILE A 94 6.31 -12.22 16.01
C ILE A 94 6.13 -10.71 15.82
N ALA A 95 7.08 -9.91 16.29
CA ALA A 95 7.01 -8.45 16.16
C ALA A 95 7.06 -7.99 14.69
N SER A 96 7.90 -8.62 13.86
CA SER A 96 7.97 -8.30 12.42
C SER A 96 6.67 -8.64 11.70
N HIS A 97 6.04 -9.76 12.03
CA HIS A 97 4.75 -10.17 11.45
C HIS A 97 3.65 -9.19 11.80
N LEU A 98 3.51 -8.84 13.07
CA LEU A 98 2.49 -7.90 13.54
C LEU A 98 2.64 -6.53 12.87
N MET A 99 3.88 -6.04 12.79
CA MET A 99 4.17 -4.75 12.18
C MET A 99 3.93 -4.75 10.66
N VAL A 100 4.45 -5.74 9.94
CA VAL A 100 4.36 -5.76 8.47
C VAL A 100 2.94 -5.95 7.99
N GLN A 101 2.13 -6.77 8.69
CA GLN A 101 0.72 -6.98 8.36
C GLN A 101 -0.06 -5.67 8.47
N ASN A 102 0.12 -4.94 9.58
CA ASN A 102 -0.58 -3.69 9.79
C ASN A 102 -0.15 -2.62 8.78
N LEU A 103 1.15 -2.51 8.50
CA LEU A 103 1.68 -1.51 7.58
C LEU A 103 1.29 -1.79 6.12
N ALA A 104 1.49 -3.03 5.64
CA ALA A 104 1.14 -3.41 4.28
C ALA A 104 -0.37 -3.29 4.02
N GLY A 105 -1.20 -3.73 4.98
CA GLY A 105 -2.65 -3.64 4.87
C GLY A 105 -3.14 -2.20 4.82
N SER A 106 -2.68 -1.35 5.75
CA SER A 106 -3.08 0.05 5.80
C SER A 106 -2.65 0.83 4.55
N LEU A 107 -1.42 0.60 4.06
CA LEU A 107 -0.93 1.24 2.84
C LEU A 107 -1.72 0.79 1.60
N ALA A 108 -2.02 -0.50 1.49
CA ALA A 108 -2.78 -1.04 0.39
C ALA A 108 -4.20 -0.47 0.36
N LEU A 109 -4.89 -0.47 1.52
CA LEU A 109 -6.28 0.00 1.66
C LEU A 109 -6.44 1.48 1.25
N VAL A 110 -5.55 2.35 1.70
CA VAL A 110 -5.61 3.79 1.35
C VAL A 110 -5.24 4.00 -0.12
N THR A 111 -4.31 3.23 -0.65
CA THR A 111 -3.83 3.39 -2.04
C THR A 111 -4.84 2.86 -3.06
N CYS A 112 -5.53 1.74 -2.78
CA CYS A 112 -6.43 1.13 -3.76
C CYS A 112 -7.81 1.77 -3.82
N LYS A 113 -8.29 2.43 -2.75
CA LYS A 113 -9.69 2.85 -2.63
C LYS A 113 -10.14 3.75 -3.78
N GLU A 114 -9.41 4.81 -4.08
CA GLU A 114 -9.79 5.77 -5.12
C GLU A 114 -9.62 5.18 -6.54
N PRO A 115 -8.44 4.60 -6.90
CA PRO A 115 -8.27 3.97 -8.21
C PRO A 115 -9.27 2.83 -8.49
N LEU A 116 -9.58 2.01 -7.48
CA LEU A 116 -10.52 0.91 -7.60
C LEU A 116 -11.93 1.41 -7.84
N ARG A 117 -12.38 2.44 -7.12
CA ARG A 117 -13.70 3.06 -7.35
C ARG A 117 -13.85 3.53 -8.80
N HIS A 118 -12.83 4.20 -9.32
CA HIS A 118 -12.84 4.69 -10.70
C HIS A 118 -12.85 3.54 -11.72
N SER A 119 -11.98 2.53 -11.55
CA SER A 119 -11.93 1.37 -12.46
C SER A 119 -13.24 0.57 -12.43
N MET A 120 -13.80 0.30 -11.24
CA MET A 120 -15.08 -0.42 -11.09
C MET A 120 -16.21 0.30 -11.83
N ALA A 121 -16.38 1.61 -11.60
CA ALA A 121 -17.40 2.38 -12.30
C ALA A 121 -17.21 2.33 -13.83
N SER A 122 -15.97 2.43 -14.31
CA SER A 122 -15.64 2.36 -15.74
C SER A 122 -15.97 1.00 -16.37
N GLN A 123 -15.54 -0.10 -15.73
CA GLN A 123 -15.80 -1.45 -16.21
C GLN A 123 -17.29 -1.79 -16.19
N LEU A 124 -18.01 -1.36 -15.15
CA LEU A 124 -19.46 -1.55 -15.04
C LEU A 124 -20.22 -0.80 -16.13
N ARG A 125 -19.86 0.46 -16.42
CA ARG A 125 -20.43 1.23 -17.53
C ARG A 125 -20.24 0.51 -18.86
N ASN A 126 -19.01 0.06 -19.13
CA ASN A 126 -18.69 -0.67 -20.36
C ASN A 126 -19.43 -2.00 -20.48
N ALA A 127 -19.69 -2.69 -19.37
CA ALA A 127 -20.45 -3.93 -19.37
C ALA A 127 -21.93 -3.70 -19.67
N LEU A 128 -22.55 -2.70 -19.03
CA LEU A 128 -23.98 -2.39 -19.16
C LEU A 128 -24.34 -1.74 -20.50
N ILE A 129 -23.47 -0.91 -21.08
CA ILE A 129 -23.70 -0.30 -22.42
C ILE A 129 -23.75 -1.38 -23.51
N LYS A 130 -22.89 -2.41 -23.42
CA LYS A 130 -22.82 -3.49 -24.42
C LYS A 130 -24.11 -4.29 -24.55
N THR A 131 -24.96 -4.26 -23.53
CA THR A 131 -26.23 -5.00 -23.55
C THR A 131 -27.31 -4.28 -24.37
N GLN A 132 -27.17 -3.00 -24.71
CA GLN A 132 -28.11 -2.18 -25.52
C GLN A 132 -29.57 -2.13 -25.01
N VAL A 133 -29.84 -2.61 -23.79
CA VAL A 133 -31.20 -2.75 -23.25
C VAL A 133 -31.65 -1.52 -22.44
N VAL A 134 -30.72 -0.67 -22.03
CA VAL A 134 -30.93 0.35 -20.97
C VAL A 134 -30.50 1.75 -21.37
N ASP A 135 -31.18 2.75 -20.84
CA ASP A 135 -30.88 4.19 -21.02
C ASP A 135 -29.49 4.51 -20.46
N ALA A 136 -28.72 5.33 -21.19
CA ALA A 136 -27.38 5.78 -20.81
C ALA A 136 -27.36 6.48 -19.45
N GLN A 137 -28.39 7.27 -19.13
CA GLN A 137 -28.47 7.96 -17.84
C GLN A 137 -28.65 6.98 -16.68
N TRP A 138 -29.44 5.93 -16.90
CA TRP A 138 -29.63 4.86 -15.91
C TRP A 138 -28.35 4.04 -15.72
N VAL A 139 -27.62 3.75 -16.80
CA VAL A 139 -26.36 3.01 -16.76
C VAL A 139 -25.31 3.70 -15.90
N GLU A 140 -25.14 5.02 -16.06
CA GLU A 140 -24.20 5.79 -15.23
C GLU A 140 -24.57 5.68 -13.75
N GLN A 141 -25.84 5.92 -13.40
CA GLN A 141 -26.30 5.83 -12.02
C GLN A 141 -26.13 4.43 -11.44
N ALA A 142 -26.51 3.38 -12.18
CA ALA A 142 -26.37 2.00 -11.73
C ALA A 142 -24.90 1.61 -11.52
N ALA A 143 -23.99 2.02 -12.43
CA ALA A 143 -22.57 1.71 -12.30
C ALA A 143 -21.94 2.37 -11.06
N GLN A 144 -22.31 3.62 -10.74
CA GLN A 144 -21.82 4.30 -9.54
C GLN A 144 -22.31 3.63 -8.25
N VAL A 145 -23.61 3.28 -8.19
CA VAL A 145 -24.19 2.61 -7.03
C VAL A 145 -23.55 1.23 -6.81
N ILE A 146 -23.44 0.41 -7.86
CA ILE A 146 -22.83 -0.92 -7.78
C ILE A 146 -21.35 -0.81 -7.40
N ALA A 147 -20.60 0.14 -7.99
CA ALA A 147 -19.20 0.35 -7.63
C ALA A 147 -19.05 0.71 -6.14
N GLN A 148 -19.89 1.60 -5.63
CA GLN A 148 -19.84 2.03 -4.22
C GLN A 148 -20.17 0.88 -3.25
N GLU A 149 -21.17 0.05 -3.56
CA GLU A 149 -21.57 -1.08 -2.71
C GLU A 149 -20.53 -2.20 -2.66
N ASN A 150 -19.71 -2.35 -3.71
CA ASN A 150 -18.72 -3.42 -3.82
C ASN A 150 -17.28 -2.93 -3.61
N LEU A 151 -17.09 -1.64 -3.33
CA LEU A 151 -15.76 -1.06 -3.15
C LEU A 151 -15.02 -1.67 -1.95
N GLU A 152 -15.72 -1.86 -0.83
CA GLU A 152 -15.12 -2.46 0.38
C GLU A 152 -14.69 -3.90 0.14
N LEU A 153 -15.48 -4.69 -0.60
CA LEU A 153 -15.12 -6.05 -1.00
C LEU A 153 -13.79 -6.08 -1.77
N GLY A 154 -13.66 -5.23 -2.80
CA GLY A 154 -12.43 -5.18 -3.59
C GLY A 154 -11.23 -4.67 -2.79
N CYS A 155 -11.44 -3.67 -1.92
CA CYS A 155 -10.39 -3.18 -1.02
C CYS A 155 -9.89 -4.28 -0.07
N ASN A 156 -10.80 -5.02 0.56
CA ASN A 156 -10.48 -6.12 1.48
C ASN A 156 -9.68 -7.24 0.79
N LEU A 157 -9.99 -7.53 -0.47
CA LEU A 157 -9.25 -8.53 -1.25
C LEU A 157 -7.83 -8.06 -1.57
N ILE A 158 -7.66 -6.81 -1.99
CA ILE A 158 -6.34 -6.22 -2.27
C ILE A 158 -5.52 -6.14 -0.98
N GLU A 159 -6.14 -5.72 0.12
CA GLU A 159 -5.51 -5.65 1.43
C GLU A 159 -5.00 -7.02 1.87
N LYS A 160 -5.85 -8.05 1.80
CA LYS A 160 -5.47 -9.42 2.16
C LYS A 160 -4.32 -9.94 1.31
N ALA A 161 -4.35 -9.67 0.00
CA ALA A 161 -3.26 -10.04 -0.89
C ALA A 161 -1.94 -9.36 -0.51
N ALA A 162 -1.98 -8.08 -0.13
CA ALA A 162 -0.81 -7.35 0.34
C ALA A 162 -0.29 -7.93 1.66
N THR A 163 -1.15 -8.19 2.64
CA THR A 163 -0.72 -8.75 3.94
C THR A 163 -0.12 -10.13 3.80
N ASP A 164 -0.73 -11.01 3.01
CA ASP A 164 -0.26 -12.39 2.82
C ASP A 164 1.09 -12.42 2.10
N LYS A 165 1.27 -11.57 1.09
CA LYS A 165 2.56 -11.43 0.40
C LYS A 165 3.63 -10.85 1.34
N ALA A 166 3.31 -9.79 2.09
CA ALA A 166 4.25 -9.15 3.00
C ALA A 166 4.77 -10.10 4.08
N LEU A 167 3.93 -10.99 4.61
CA LEU A 167 4.34 -12.01 5.57
C LEU A 167 5.39 -12.98 5.02
N ARG A 168 5.24 -13.38 3.75
CA ARG A 168 6.22 -14.26 3.10
C ARG A 168 7.54 -13.54 2.85
N ASP A 169 7.47 -12.28 2.42
CA ASP A 169 8.64 -11.51 2.05
C ASP A 169 9.44 -11.04 3.28
N VAL A 170 8.77 -10.68 4.39
CA VAL A 170 9.43 -10.17 5.59
C VAL A 170 10.31 -11.22 6.26
N ASP A 171 9.89 -12.49 6.29
CA ASP A 171 10.65 -13.58 6.91
C ASP A 171 12.03 -13.72 6.27
N PHE A 172 12.07 -13.72 4.92
CA PHE A 172 13.31 -13.78 4.17
C PHE A 172 14.19 -12.55 4.41
N GLN A 173 13.60 -11.35 4.38
CA GLN A 173 14.35 -10.11 4.53
C GLN A 173 14.94 -9.92 5.94
N ILE A 174 14.20 -10.29 6.99
CA ILE A 174 14.68 -10.24 8.36
C ILE A 174 15.81 -11.25 8.57
N ALA A 175 15.63 -12.51 8.12
CA ALA A 175 16.65 -13.54 8.24
C ALA A 175 17.96 -13.14 7.55
N GLN A 176 17.88 -12.65 6.31
CA GLN A 176 19.04 -12.16 5.57
C GLN A 176 19.73 -11.00 6.29
N ALA A 177 18.96 -10.03 6.80
CA ALA A 177 19.55 -8.87 7.46
C ALA A 177 20.19 -9.19 8.81
N MET A 178 19.62 -10.14 9.56
CA MET A 178 20.21 -10.65 10.79
C MET A 178 21.52 -11.39 10.52
N GLU A 179 21.60 -12.20 9.47
CA GLU A 179 22.83 -12.88 9.07
C GLU A 179 23.93 -11.89 8.66
N LEU A 180 23.58 -10.90 7.84
CA LEU A 180 24.51 -9.84 7.44
C LEU A 180 25.01 -9.07 8.66
N ARG A 181 24.14 -8.72 9.61
CA ARG A 181 24.54 -8.06 10.87
C ARG A 181 25.53 -8.91 11.69
N ARG A 182 25.41 -10.24 11.69
CA ARG A 182 26.34 -11.14 12.41
C ARG A 182 27.67 -11.29 11.70
N THR A 183 27.69 -11.14 10.38
CA THR A 183 28.88 -11.29 9.55
C THR A 183 29.77 -10.04 9.63
N PRO A 184 31.04 -10.16 10.10
CA PRO A 184 31.95 -9.02 10.16
C PRO A 184 32.22 -8.43 8.76
N LYS A 185 32.48 -7.11 8.70
CA LYS A 185 32.78 -6.36 7.47
C LYS A 185 31.63 -6.27 6.47
N THR A 186 30.39 -6.51 6.88
CA THR A 186 29.21 -6.15 6.09
C THR A 186 28.74 -4.74 6.45
N PRO A 187 28.05 -4.04 5.53
CA PRO A 187 27.49 -2.72 5.83
C PRO A 187 26.53 -2.72 7.03
N LEU A 188 25.71 -3.77 7.18
CA LEU A 188 24.77 -3.88 8.30
C LEU A 188 25.47 -4.17 9.64
N HIS A 189 26.60 -4.89 9.63
CA HIS A 189 27.43 -5.08 10.81
C HIS A 189 28.08 -3.77 11.25
N ASP A 190 28.66 -3.03 10.31
CA ASP A 190 29.30 -1.75 10.60
C ASP A 190 28.28 -0.73 11.11
N GLN A 191 27.08 -0.67 10.50
CA GLN A 191 25.97 0.16 10.96
C GLN A 191 25.51 -0.24 12.37
N PHE A 192 25.46 -1.53 12.68
CA PHE A 192 25.12 -2.03 14.01
C PHE A 192 26.15 -1.59 15.06
N ILE A 193 27.45 -1.66 14.76
CA ILE A 193 28.51 -1.18 15.66
C ILE A 193 28.38 0.33 15.88
N GLN A 194 28.17 1.11 14.81
CA GLN A 194 28.00 2.56 14.91
C GLN A 194 26.79 2.93 15.77
N MET A 195 25.65 2.26 15.55
CA MET A 195 24.44 2.41 16.37
C MET A 195 24.74 2.09 17.83
N HIS A 196 25.41 0.97 18.12
CA HIS A 196 25.78 0.57 19.49
C HIS A 196 26.65 1.64 20.18
N ASN A 197 27.59 2.23 19.45
CA ASN A 197 28.42 3.32 19.98
C ASN A 197 27.58 4.56 20.27
N TRP A 198 26.62 4.89 19.41
CA TRP A 198 25.72 6.03 19.61
C TRP A 198 24.80 5.88 20.83
N LEU A 199 24.32 4.66 21.11
CA LEU A 199 23.45 4.39 22.28
C LEU A 199 24.09 4.74 23.63
N ARG A 200 25.42 4.82 23.71
CA ARG A 200 26.15 5.23 24.92
C ARG A 200 25.88 6.67 25.30
N PHE A 201 25.57 7.53 24.33
CA PHE A 201 25.24 8.93 24.55
C PHE A 201 23.78 9.16 24.96
N LEU A 202 22.93 8.13 24.92
CA LEU A 202 21.56 8.25 25.39
C LEU A 202 21.50 8.33 26.92
N PRO A 203 20.60 9.17 27.48
CA PRO A 203 20.24 9.14 28.88
C PRO A 203 19.74 7.75 29.30
N GLU A 204 19.95 7.38 30.56
CA GLU A 204 19.60 6.05 31.08
C GLU A 204 18.12 5.70 30.88
N ALA A 205 17.21 6.68 30.96
CA ALA A 205 15.79 6.47 30.74
C ALA A 205 15.41 6.03 29.31
N LEU A 206 16.25 6.36 28.31
CA LEU A 206 16.02 6.06 26.88
C LEU A 206 16.97 4.99 26.34
N ARG A 207 18.01 4.64 27.11
CA ARG A 207 18.99 3.64 26.71
C ARG A 207 18.32 2.25 26.71
N PRO A 208 18.37 1.51 25.59
CA PRO A 208 17.93 0.13 25.57
C PRO A 208 18.76 -0.69 26.57
N LYS A 209 18.08 -1.45 27.44
CA LYS A 209 18.75 -2.33 28.39
C LYS A 209 19.30 -3.55 27.65
N ALA A 210 20.43 -4.07 28.11
CA ALA A 210 20.99 -5.31 27.58
C ALA A 210 20.02 -6.47 27.88
N GLY A 211 19.63 -7.22 26.84
CA GLY A 211 18.67 -8.32 26.91
C GLY A 211 17.37 -8.02 26.16
N ALA A 212 16.33 -8.80 26.46
CA ALA A 212 15.04 -8.71 25.81
C ALA A 212 14.34 -7.36 26.07
N LEU A 213 13.54 -6.92 25.11
CA LEU A 213 12.69 -5.73 25.27
C LEU A 213 11.73 -5.90 26.46
N VAL A 214 11.52 -4.81 27.21
CA VAL A 214 10.62 -4.81 28.37
C VAL A 214 9.17 -4.95 27.88
N PRO A 215 8.26 -5.62 28.61
CA PRO A 215 6.89 -5.86 28.13
C PRO A 215 6.13 -4.61 27.66
N HIS A 216 6.31 -3.46 28.33
CA HIS A 216 5.68 -2.21 27.89
C HIS A 216 6.22 -1.68 26.55
N GLN A 217 7.47 -1.99 26.19
CA GLN A 217 8.06 -1.64 24.89
C GLN A 217 7.56 -2.60 23.79
N LYS A 218 7.41 -3.89 24.12
CA LYS A 218 6.82 -4.90 23.22
C LYS A 218 5.36 -4.60 22.88
N ARG A 219 4.64 -3.94 23.79
CA ARG A 219 3.22 -3.60 23.62
C ARG A 219 2.91 -2.79 22.36
N VAL A 220 3.84 -1.93 21.90
CA VAL A 220 3.67 -1.19 20.63
C VAL A 220 3.46 -2.14 19.46
N TYR A 221 4.16 -3.27 19.44
CA TYR A 221 4.01 -4.29 18.39
C TYR A 221 2.74 -5.12 18.57
N GLU A 222 2.37 -5.45 19.81
CA GLU A 222 1.11 -6.14 20.09
C GLU A 222 -0.12 -5.31 19.71
N ASP A 223 -0.02 -3.99 19.83
CA ASP A 223 -1.11 -3.09 19.48
C ASP A 223 -1.36 -3.10 17.96
N PHE A 224 -0.37 -3.41 17.10
CA PHE A 224 -0.62 -3.64 15.67
C PHE A 224 -1.63 -4.76 15.39
N ALA A 225 -1.79 -5.73 16.30
CA ALA A 225 -2.85 -6.75 16.20
C ALA A 225 -4.23 -6.24 16.65
N LYS A 226 -4.26 -5.20 17.49
CA LYS A 226 -5.45 -4.73 18.22
C LYS A 226 -6.07 -3.46 17.65
N LEU A 227 -5.34 -2.68 16.85
CA LEU A 227 -5.88 -1.45 16.26
C LEU A 227 -7.11 -1.79 15.41
N PRO A 228 -8.33 -1.33 15.79
CA PRO A 228 -9.49 -1.45 14.92
C PRO A 228 -9.20 -0.60 13.69
N ARG A 229 -9.10 -1.25 12.53
CA ARG A 229 -8.70 -0.62 11.25
C ARG A 229 -9.64 0.54 10.84
N ASP A 230 -10.86 0.57 11.38
CA ASP A 230 -11.81 1.68 11.26
C ASP A 230 -11.27 3.01 11.82
N ARG A 231 -10.46 2.99 12.89
CA ARG A 231 -9.98 4.23 13.53
C ARG A 231 -8.95 4.99 12.70
N VAL A 232 -8.12 4.31 11.93
CA VAL A 232 -7.11 4.97 11.07
C VAL A 232 -7.79 5.62 9.86
N ALA A 233 -8.80 4.96 9.28
CA ALA A 233 -9.62 5.54 8.22
C ALA A 233 -10.42 6.77 8.70
N GLN A 234 -10.96 6.72 9.92
CA GLN A 234 -11.76 7.82 10.48
C GLN A 234 -10.89 8.99 11.00
N GLN A 235 -9.66 8.73 11.48
CA GLN A 235 -8.71 9.80 11.83
C GLN A 235 -8.06 10.47 10.62
N ALA A 236 -7.83 9.73 9.52
CA ALA A 236 -7.43 10.34 8.25
C ALA A 236 -8.54 11.21 7.64
N GLY A 237 -9.82 10.88 7.90
CA GLY A 237 -10.97 11.69 7.50
C GLY A 237 -11.30 12.87 8.43
N GLY A 238 -10.80 12.87 9.67
CA GLY A 238 -11.06 13.91 10.67
C GLY A 238 -10.00 15.02 10.74
N ALA A 239 -8.86 14.84 10.08
CA ALA A 239 -7.75 15.80 10.03
C ALA A 239 -7.56 16.45 8.65
N ALA A 240 -8.62 16.52 7.83
CA ALA A 240 -8.65 17.27 6.58
C ALA A 240 -8.75 18.80 6.80
N GLY A 241 -7.87 19.31 7.67
CA GLY A 241 -7.69 20.73 7.95
C GLY A 241 -6.21 21.00 8.21
N GLY A 242 -5.37 20.81 7.20
CA GLY A 242 -3.93 21.05 7.28
C GLY A 242 -3.34 21.40 5.91
N PRO A 243 -2.37 22.34 5.83
CA PRO A 243 -2.16 23.22 4.68
C PRO A 243 -1.27 22.59 3.61
N SER A 244 -1.80 21.69 2.79
CA SER A 244 -1.04 21.13 1.66
C SER A 244 -1.22 21.93 0.36
N GLU A 245 -2.40 22.50 0.09
CA GLU A 245 -2.61 23.30 -1.14
C GLU A 245 -1.89 24.65 -1.14
N GLN A 246 -1.78 25.32 0.02
CA GLN A 246 -1.06 26.60 0.11
C GLN A 246 0.46 26.44 -0.01
N ALA A 247 1.03 25.31 0.42
CA ALA A 247 2.46 25.05 0.31
C ALA A 247 2.89 24.72 -1.13
N VAL A 248 2.05 24.02 -1.90
CA VAL A 248 2.31 23.72 -3.32
C VAL A 248 2.16 24.98 -4.17
N GLY A 249 1.12 25.79 -3.93
CA GLY A 249 0.95 27.08 -4.62
C GLY A 249 2.04 28.11 -4.31
N ALA A 250 2.57 28.13 -3.08
CA ALA A 250 3.70 28.99 -2.73
C ALA A 250 5.01 28.59 -3.45
N PHE A 251 5.21 27.29 -3.71
CA PHE A 251 6.39 26.79 -4.42
C PHE A 251 6.33 27.09 -5.93
N GLU A 252 5.16 26.93 -6.56
CA GLU A 252 4.96 27.33 -7.97
C GLU A 252 5.07 28.84 -8.16
N GLY A 253 4.53 29.64 -7.24
CA GLY A 253 4.64 31.10 -7.27
C GLY A 253 6.09 31.59 -7.19
N GLN A 254 6.91 30.98 -6.34
CA GLN A 254 8.34 31.32 -6.23
C GLN A 254 9.12 30.95 -7.49
N GLN A 255 8.78 29.83 -8.16
CA GLN A 255 9.45 29.39 -9.36
C GLN A 255 9.12 30.27 -10.58
N GLN A 256 7.87 30.73 -10.71
CA GLN A 256 7.47 31.70 -11.73
C GLN A 256 8.13 33.07 -11.52
N GLN A 257 8.22 33.54 -10.27
CA GLN A 257 8.82 34.83 -9.97
C GLN A 257 10.33 34.85 -10.24
N GLN A 258 11.03 33.74 -9.96
CA GLN A 258 12.46 33.60 -10.27
C GLN A 258 12.71 33.53 -11.79
N GLN A 259 11.83 32.89 -12.56
CA GLN A 259 11.94 32.82 -14.02
C GLN A 259 11.67 34.19 -14.68
N GLN A 260 10.72 34.97 -14.15
CA GLN A 260 10.42 36.31 -14.66
C GLN A 260 11.55 37.31 -14.37
N GLN A 261 12.22 37.17 -13.22
CA GLN A 261 13.34 38.02 -12.85
C GLN A 261 14.58 37.76 -13.71
N LEU A 262 14.87 36.49 -14.02
CA LEU A 262 15.94 36.11 -14.97
C LEU A 262 15.68 36.65 -16.39
N GLN A 263 14.42 36.70 -16.82
CA GLN A 263 14.06 37.19 -18.14
C GLN A 263 14.17 38.72 -18.26
N GLN A 264 13.84 39.46 -17.20
CA GLN A 264 14.07 40.92 -17.14
C GLN A 264 15.56 41.27 -17.12
N GLN A 265 16.37 40.48 -16.40
CA GLN A 265 17.81 40.72 -16.34
C GLN A 265 18.49 40.47 -17.70
N ALA A 266 18.02 39.45 -18.45
CA ALA A 266 18.48 39.18 -19.81
C ALA A 266 18.10 40.31 -20.80
N GLN A 267 16.90 40.88 -20.67
CA GLN A 267 16.50 42.02 -21.52
C GLN A 267 17.28 43.30 -21.24
N GLN A 268 17.60 43.59 -19.97
CA GLN A 268 18.43 44.75 -19.61
C GLN A 268 19.86 44.63 -20.13
N GLN A 269 20.45 43.43 -20.12
CA GLN A 269 21.78 43.22 -20.70
C GLN A 269 21.79 43.38 -22.22
N GLN A 270 20.71 43.02 -22.92
CA GLN A 270 20.60 43.26 -24.36
C GLN A 270 20.44 44.75 -24.71
N GLN A 271 19.76 45.55 -23.87
CA GLN A 271 19.64 46.99 -24.08
C GLN A 271 20.93 47.78 -23.79
N GLN A 272 21.87 47.24 -23.00
CA GLN A 272 23.17 47.88 -22.78
C GLN A 272 24.23 47.55 -23.86
N GLN A 273 23.92 46.65 -24.79
CA GLN A 273 24.82 46.28 -25.91
C GLN A 273 24.40 46.89 -27.27
N GLN A 274 23.37 47.74 -27.30
CA GLN A 274 23.06 48.64 -28.41
C GLN A 274 23.38 50.08 -28.03
#